data_AF-A0A7I7SNT3-F1
#
_entry.id   AF-A0A7I7SNT3-F1
#
_cell.length_a   1.000
_cell.length_b   1.000
_cell.length_c   1.000
_cell.angle_alpha   90.00
_cell.angle_beta   90.00
_cell.angle_gamma   90.00
#
_symmetry.space_group_name_H-M   'P 1'
#
loop_
_entity.id
_entity.type
_entity.pdbx_description
1 polymer ?
#
loop_
_entity_poly.entity_id
_entity_poly.type
_entity_poly.pdbx_seq_one_letter_code
_entity_poly.pdbx_strand_id
1 'polypeptide(L)'
;MAVDRRFPLFAWEDTSLDSAYASGPLGRAHCLIHGNCNYKQSALLNAHAAAHLLSAPPRAVGFASSCQAFGYRELLGTLRAFGLVLDPIVTVNR
;
A
#
# COMPACT_ATOMS: atom_id res chain seq x y z
N MET A 1 -15.94 -29.11 0.82
CA MET A 1 -15.21 -28.58 1.99
C MET A 1 -16.18 -27.66 2.72
N ALA A 2 -16.62 -28.03 3.91
CA ALA A 2 -17.68 -27.33 4.64
C ALA A 2 -17.12 -26.03 5.25
N VAL A 3 -17.79 -24.91 4.97
CA VAL A 3 -17.46 -23.59 5.54
C VAL A 3 -18.00 -23.55 6.97
N ASP A 4 -17.09 -23.55 7.95
CA ASP A 4 -17.39 -23.30 9.36
C ASP A 4 -17.84 -21.84 9.53
N ARG A 5 -19.05 -21.63 10.04
CA ARG A 5 -19.73 -20.34 10.18
C ARG A 5 -19.41 -19.61 11.48
N ARG A 6 -18.24 -19.84 12.07
CA ARG A 6 -17.85 -19.32 13.41
C ARG A 6 -16.78 -18.21 13.39
N PHE A 7 -16.60 -17.53 12.27
CA PHE A 7 -15.81 -16.29 12.20
C PHE A 7 -16.71 -15.12 11.79
N PRO A 8 -16.61 -13.94 12.46
CA PRO A 8 -17.55 -12.85 12.28
C PRO A 8 -17.53 -12.36 10.83
N LEU A 9 -18.74 -12.22 10.30
CA LEU A 9 -19.09 -11.89 8.92
C LEU A 9 -18.83 -10.40 8.62
N PHE A 10 -17.58 -10.00 8.33
CA PHE A 10 -17.29 -8.75 7.62
C PHE A 10 -16.00 -8.87 6.80
N ALA A 11 -16.10 -8.56 5.49
CA ALA A 11 -15.02 -8.32 4.52
C ALA A 11 -14.24 -9.52 3.96
N TRP A 12 -14.80 -10.20 2.94
CA TRP A 12 -14.03 -11.06 2.03
C TRP A 12 -14.01 -10.57 0.58
N GLU A 13 -14.73 -9.50 0.25
CA GLU A 13 -14.93 -9.11 -1.16
C GLU A 13 -13.89 -8.14 -1.71
N ASP A 14 -13.10 -7.47 -0.85
CA ASP A 14 -12.22 -6.38 -1.30
C ASP A 14 -10.85 -6.35 -0.57
N THR A 15 -10.47 -7.42 0.14
CA THR A 15 -9.18 -7.47 0.85
C THR A 15 -8.01 -7.44 -0.13
N SER A 16 -7.04 -6.56 0.10
CA SER A 16 -5.80 -6.46 -0.69
C SER A 16 -4.59 -6.91 0.12
N LEU A 17 -3.59 -7.47 -0.57
CA LEU A 17 -2.31 -7.84 0.01
C LEU A 17 -1.21 -7.48 -0.98
N ASP A 18 -0.36 -6.56 -0.56
CA ASP A 18 0.85 -6.20 -1.30
C ASP A 18 2.05 -6.86 -0.63
N SER A 19 2.82 -7.62 -1.40
CA SER A 19 4.06 -8.24 -0.91
C SER A 19 5.22 -7.84 -1.82
N ALA A 20 6.29 -7.35 -1.19
CA ALA A 20 7.54 -7.03 -1.86
C ALA A 20 8.65 -7.88 -1.25
N TYR A 21 9.24 -8.74 -2.07
CA TYR A 21 10.28 -9.68 -1.67
C TYR A 21 11.59 -9.33 -2.36
N ALA A 22 12.64 -9.15 -1.56
CA ALA A 22 14.00 -8.94 -2.03
C ALA A 22 14.89 -10.09 -1.53
N SER A 23 15.70 -10.64 -2.43
CA SER A 23 16.63 -11.72 -2.11
C SER A 23 17.98 -11.45 -2.76
N GLY A 24 19.04 -11.60 -1.97
CA GLY A 24 20.43 -11.55 -2.42
C GLY A 24 21.24 -12.72 -1.85
N PRO A 25 22.52 -12.85 -2.23
CA PRO A 25 23.36 -13.98 -1.82
C PRO A 25 23.51 -14.14 -0.30
N LEU A 26 23.51 -13.03 0.45
CA LEU A 26 23.74 -12.99 1.90
C LEU A 26 22.57 -12.37 2.67
N GLY A 27 21.38 -12.25 2.07
CA GLY A 27 20.29 -11.60 2.79
C GLY A 27 18.97 -11.63 2.06
N ARG A 28 17.89 -11.51 2.83
CA ARG A 28 16.51 -11.49 2.34
C ARG A 28 15.72 -10.44 3.09
N ALA A 29 14.84 -9.75 2.41
CA ALA A 29 13.88 -8.83 3.01
C ALA A 29 12.49 -9.08 2.42
N HIS A 30 11.48 -9.05 3.27
CA HIS A 30 10.08 -9.19 2.87
C HIS A 30 9.26 -8.10 3.54
N CYS A 31 8.56 -7.32 2.73
CA CYS A 31 7.60 -6.33 3.19
C CYS A 31 6.20 -6.78 2.78
N LEU A 32 5.27 -6.79 3.74
CA LEU A 32 3.88 -7.16 3.51
C LEU A 32 2.95 -6.06 4.03
N ILE A 33 1.98 -5.68 3.21
CA ILE A 33 0.96 -4.66 3.53
C ILE A 33 -0.41 -5.27 3.31
N HIS A 34 -1.23 -5.28 4.36
CA HIS A 34 -2.63 -5.67 4.28
C HIS A 34 -3.50 -4.44 4.04
N GLY A 35 -4.45 -4.56 3.13
CA GLY A 35 -5.46 -3.56 2.86
C GLY A 35 -6.86 -4.16 2.70
N ASN A 36 -7.87 -3.29 2.61
CA ASN A 36 -9.28 -3.70 2.67
C ASN A 36 -10.10 -3.32 1.44
N CYS A 37 -9.54 -2.57 0.48
CA CYS A 37 -10.18 -2.23 -0.81
C CYS A 37 -9.17 -1.61 -1.77
N ASN A 38 -8.70 -2.39 -2.75
CA ASN A 38 -7.70 -1.97 -3.74
C ASN A 38 -8.19 -0.79 -4.62
N TYR A 39 -9.47 -0.75 -4.98
CA TYR A 39 -10.04 0.33 -5.79
C TYR A 39 -10.06 1.64 -5.02
N LYS A 40 -10.44 1.62 -3.74
CA LYS A 40 -10.40 2.82 -2.88
C LYS A 40 -8.97 3.30 -2.67
N GLN A 41 -8.00 2.39 -2.49
CA GLN A 41 -6.59 2.76 -2.39
C GLN A 41 -6.11 3.46 -3.65
N SER A 42 -6.37 2.88 -4.82
CA SER A 42 -5.97 3.46 -6.11
C SER A 42 -6.64 4.82 -6.37
N ALA A 43 -7.95 4.93 -6.08
CA ALA A 43 -8.67 6.19 -6.20
C ALA A 43 -8.12 7.26 -5.25
N LEU A 44 -7.81 6.90 -4.00
CA LEU A 44 -7.25 7.82 -3.02
C LEU A 44 -5.85 8.31 -3.42
N LEU A 45 -5.01 7.44 -3.97
CA LEU A 45 -3.68 7.84 -4.46
C LEU A 45 -3.78 8.83 -5.64
N ASN A 46 -4.71 8.62 -6.57
CA ASN A 46 -4.96 9.57 -7.65
C ASN A 46 -5.50 10.91 -7.11
N ALA A 47 -6.43 10.87 -6.16
CA ALA A 47 -6.96 12.08 -5.51
C ALA A 47 -5.87 12.84 -4.74
N HIS A 48 -4.99 12.13 -4.03
CA HIS A 48 -3.83 12.72 -3.35
C HIS A 48 -2.89 13.41 -4.35
N ALA A 49 -2.55 12.74 -5.46
CA ALA A 49 -1.69 13.32 -6.49
C ALA A 49 -2.31 14.58 -7.10
N ALA A 50 -3.59 14.54 -7.47
CA ALA A 50 -4.31 15.69 -8.00
C ALA A 50 -4.33 16.86 -7.00
N ALA A 51 -4.63 16.59 -5.72
CA ALA A 51 -4.62 17.61 -4.68
C ALA A 51 -3.22 18.20 -4.44
N HIS A 52 -2.17 17.36 -4.45
CA HIS A 52 -0.79 17.80 -4.32
C HIS A 52 -0.42 18.79 -5.43
N LEU A 53 -0.74 18.44 -6.68
CA LEU A 53 -0.39 19.23 -7.87
C LEU A 53 -1.05 20.61 -7.93
N LEU A 54 -2.13 20.84 -7.16
CA LEU A 54 -2.72 22.18 -7.00
C LEU A 54 -1.84 23.13 -6.17
N SER A 55 -1.01 22.57 -5.29
CA SER A 55 -0.22 23.33 -4.31
C SER A 55 1.27 23.35 -4.60
N ALA A 56 1.80 22.28 -5.21
CA ALA A 56 3.23 22.12 -5.43
C ALA A 56 3.53 21.22 -6.65
N PRO A 57 4.67 21.41 -7.34
CA PRO A 57 5.14 20.48 -8.35
C PRO A 57 5.58 19.14 -7.72
N PRO A 58 5.55 18.02 -8.47
CA PRO A 58 6.02 16.73 -7.97
C PRO A 58 7.55 16.72 -7.80
N ARG A 59 8.06 15.86 -6.91
CA ARG A 59 9.50 15.70 -6.62
C ARG A 59 10.29 15.13 -7.80
N ALA A 60 9.63 14.36 -8.66
CA ALA A 60 10.20 13.76 -9.86
C ALA A 60 9.15 13.68 -10.96
N VAL A 61 9.57 13.87 -12.21
CA VAL A 61 8.74 13.77 -13.43
C VAL A 61 9.37 12.80 -14.44
N GLY A 62 8.61 12.43 -15.47
CA GLY A 62 9.03 11.45 -16.48
C GLY A 62 8.53 10.04 -16.14
N PHE A 63 9.33 9.01 -16.45
CA PHE A 63 9.07 7.61 -16.07
C PHE A 63 9.29 7.36 -14.56
N ALA A 64 8.86 8.29 -13.72
CA ALA A 64 8.93 8.19 -12.27
C ALA A 64 7.72 7.44 -11.71
N SER A 65 7.95 6.57 -10.74
CA SER A 65 6.88 5.96 -9.95
C SER A 65 6.17 7.01 -9.07
N SER A 66 4.93 6.72 -8.66
CA SER A 66 4.19 7.57 -7.72
C SER A 66 4.95 7.80 -6.41
N CYS A 67 5.62 6.77 -5.89
CA CYS A 67 6.49 6.84 -4.73
C CYS A 67 7.66 7.82 -4.90
N GLN A 68 8.23 7.92 -6.10
CA GLN A 68 9.29 8.89 -6.41
C GLN A 68 8.72 10.30 -6.62
N ALA A 69 7.58 10.42 -7.30
CA ALA A 69 6.97 11.70 -7.63
C ALA A 69 6.36 12.42 -6.41
N PHE A 70 5.71 11.68 -5.51
CA PHE A 70 4.94 12.25 -4.38
C PHE A 70 5.46 11.83 -3.00
N GLY A 71 6.38 10.87 -2.95
CA GLY A 71 6.97 10.36 -1.72
C GLY A 71 6.24 9.15 -1.14
N TYR A 72 6.97 8.05 -0.95
CA TYR A 72 6.38 6.79 -0.48
C TYR A 72 5.81 6.87 0.95
N ARG A 73 6.38 7.75 1.81
CA ARG A 73 5.90 7.90 3.21
C ARG A 73 4.58 8.66 3.25
N GLU A 74 4.44 9.67 2.41
CA GLU A 74 3.26 10.52 2.29
C GLU A 74 2.08 9.73 1.69
N LEU A 75 2.35 8.94 0.66
CA LEU A 75 1.35 8.05 0.05
C LEU A 75 0.91 6.96 1.04
N LEU A 76 1.84 6.27 1.70
CA LEU A 76 1.50 5.29 2.74
C LEU A 76 0.72 5.93 3.89
N GLY A 77 1.14 7.12 4.35
CA GLY A 77 0.46 7.88 5.39
C GLY A 77 -0.98 8.23 5.00
N THR A 78 -1.21 8.61 3.74
CA THR A 78 -2.56 8.92 3.22
C THR A 78 -3.45 7.68 3.24
N LEU A 79 -2.96 6.55 2.74
CA LEU A 79 -3.72 5.28 2.75
C LEU A 79 -4.06 4.85 4.19
N ARG A 80 -3.12 5.00 5.12
CA ARG A 80 -3.32 4.69 6.54
C ARG A 80 -4.30 5.63 7.22
N ALA A 81 -4.23 6.93 6.94
CA ALA A 81 -5.13 7.93 7.53
C ALA A 81 -6.61 7.68 7.17
N PHE A 82 -6.87 7.11 5.99
CA PHE A 82 -8.21 6.69 5.56
C PHE A 82 -8.57 5.26 5.97
N GLY A 83 -7.72 4.58 6.75
CA GLY A 83 -7.97 3.21 7.22
C GLY A 83 -8.01 2.17 6.10
N LEU A 84 -7.34 2.43 4.97
CA LEU A 84 -7.36 1.54 3.81
C LEU A 84 -6.26 0.48 3.83
N VAL A 85 -5.19 0.71 4.60
CA VAL A 85 -4.07 -0.23 4.81
C VAL A 85 -3.61 -0.23 6.26
N LEU A 86 -3.04 -1.36 6.69
CA LEU A 86 -2.37 -1.51 7.98
C LEU A 86 -0.91 -1.04 7.93
N ASP A 87 -0.25 -1.10 9.08
CA ASP A 87 1.20 -0.92 9.16
C ASP A 87 1.95 -2.00 8.36
N PRO A 88 3.00 -1.64 7.60
CA PRO A 88 3.81 -2.61 6.89
C PRO A 88 4.51 -3.57 7.86
N ILE A 89 4.44 -4.86 7.57
CA ILE A 89 5.19 -5.90 8.27
C ILE A 89 6.47 -6.13 7.48
N VAL A 90 7.62 -5.76 8.08
CA VAL A 90 8.92 -5.90 7.43
C VAL A 90 9.76 -6.95 8.17
N THR A 91 10.12 -8.02 7.47
CA THR A 91 11.03 -9.06 7.96
C THR A 91 12.34 -8.96 7.20
N VAL A 92 13.47 -8.87 7.92
CA VAL A 92 14.81 -8.77 7.31
C VAL A 92 15.70 -9.85 7.91
N ASN A 93 16.24 -10.70 7.04
CA ASN A 93 17.20 -11.74 7.37
C ASN A 93 18.57 -11.29 6.79
N ARG A 94 19.53 -11.04 7.68
CA ARG A 94 20.89 -10.60 7.36
C ARG A 94 21.90 -11.71 7.57
#